data_AF-A0A372LGF3-F1
#
_entry.id   AF-A0A372LGF3-F1
#
_cell.length_a   1.000
_cell.length_b   1.000
_cell.length_c   1.000
_cell.angle_alpha   90.00
_cell.angle_beta   90.00
_cell.angle_gamma   90.00
#
_symmetry.space_group_name_H-M   'P 1'
#
loop_
_entity.id
_entity.type
_entity.pdbx_description
1 polymer ?
#
loop_
_entity_poly.entity_id
_entity_poly.type
_entity_poly.pdbx_seq_one_letter_code
_entity_poly.pdbx_strand_id
1 'polypeptide(L)'
;MNWQNRSTVVRGKGGKEREVYFSTRCGIWLKRYLEERHDGDPAIFVTERDPHRMSIAQMRYIIRRISDRAMINKTIHPHRT
;
A
#
# COMPACT_ATOMS: atom_id res chain seq x y z
N MET A 1 11.25 6.61 3.42
CA MET A 1 10.16 7.34 2.74
C MET A 1 10.32 8.81 3.07
N ASN A 2 10.16 9.71 2.10
CA ASN A 2 10.33 11.15 2.28
C ASN A 2 8.95 11.82 2.32
N TRP A 3 8.56 12.32 3.50
CA TRP A 3 7.24 12.91 3.73
C TRP A 3 7.12 14.33 3.16
N GLN A 4 8.22 15.09 3.15
CA GLN A 4 8.28 16.44 2.59
C GLN A 4 8.04 16.41 1.08
N ASN A 5 8.76 15.52 0.39
CA ASN A 5 8.68 15.35 -1.07
C ASN A 5 7.55 14.42 -1.50
N ARG A 6 6.88 13.76 -0.53
CA ARG A 6 5.87 12.71 -0.77
C ARG A 6 6.38 11.66 -1.76
N SER A 7 7.57 11.14 -1.48
CA SER A 7 8.23 10.17 -2.34
C SER A 7 8.73 8.95 -1.58
N THR A 8 8.84 7.83 -2.28
CA THR A 8 9.47 6.62 -1.77
C THR A 8 10.25 5.92 -2.88
N VAL A 9 11.33 5.24 -2.49
CA VAL A 9 12.09 4.41 -3.40
C VAL A 9 11.46 3.02 -3.46
N VAL A 10 11.24 2.52 -4.67
CA VAL A 10 10.78 1.15 -4.92
C VAL A 10 11.86 0.39 -5.68
N ARG A 11 12.10 -0.86 -5.27
CA ARG A 11 13.07 -1.74 -5.92
C ARG A 11 12.36 -2.63 -6.93
N GLY A 12 12.78 -2.53 -8.19
CA GLY A 12 12.27 -3.30 -9.32
C GLY A 12 13.18 -4.45 -9.74
N LYS A 13 12.83 -5.06 -10.89
CA LYS A 13 13.60 -6.15 -11.50
C LYS A 13 15.04 -5.72 -11.79
N GLY A 14 15.99 -6.62 -11.53
CA GLY A 14 17.43 -6.35 -11.68
C GLY A 14 18.00 -5.41 -10.62
N GLY A 15 17.28 -5.24 -9.49
CA GLY A 15 17.73 -4.39 -8.39
C GLY A 15 17.65 -2.88 -8.66
N LYS A 16 17.09 -2.48 -9.80
CA LYS A 16 16.93 -1.06 -10.16
C LYS A 16 15.96 -0.38 -9.20
N GLU A 17 16.39 0.73 -8.64
CA GLU A 17 15.57 1.58 -7.79
C GLU A 17 14.85 2.64 -8.62
N ARG A 18 13.63 2.98 -8.22
CA ARG A 18 12.85 4.07 -8.81
C ARG A 18 12.24 4.90 -7.70
N GLU A 19 12.34 6.21 -7.80
CA GLU A 19 11.58 7.09 -6.93
C GLU A 19 10.15 7.20 -7.46
N VAL A 20 9.18 7.00 -6.56
CA VAL A 20 7.75 7.11 -6.85
C VAL A 20 7.16 8.18 -5.95
N TYR A 21 6.44 9.11 -6.56
CA TYR A 21 5.73 10.18 -5.88
C TYR A 21 4.29 9.79 -5.61
N PHE A 22 3.75 10.25 -4.50
CA PHE A 22 2.35 10.03 -4.12
C PHE A 22 1.64 11.35 -3.80
N SER A 23 0.31 11.33 -3.94
CA SER A 23 -0.50 12.52 -3.71
C SER A 23 -0.49 12.94 -2.23
N THR A 24 -0.83 14.21 -1.96
CA THR A 24 -0.99 14.71 -0.58
C THR A 24 -1.99 13.87 0.22
N ARG A 25 -3.11 13.48 -0.39
CA ARG A 25 -4.10 12.60 0.24
C ARG A 25 -3.51 11.24 0.62
N CYS A 26 -2.72 10.62 -0.26
CA CYS A 26 -2.03 9.38 0.03
C CYS A 26 -1.07 9.53 1.22
N GLY A 27 -0.29 10.62 1.25
CA GLY A 27 0.63 10.92 2.35
C GLY A 27 -0.09 11.04 3.71
N ILE A 28 -1.22 11.74 3.78
CA ILE A 28 -1.99 11.88 5.02
C ILE A 28 -2.47 10.52 5.54
N TRP A 29 -3.12 9.73 4.68
CA TRP A 29 -3.65 8.42 5.09
C TRP A 29 -2.56 7.42 5.45
N LEU A 30 -1.45 7.43 4.71
CA LEU A 30 -0.32 6.53 4.97
C LEU A 30 0.40 6.89 6.27
N LYS A 31 0.52 8.19 6.60
CA LYS A 31 1.09 8.64 7.88
C LYS A 31 0.22 8.20 9.06
N ARG A 32 -1.10 8.45 8.98
CA ARG A 32 -2.06 8.02 10.02
C ARG A 32 -2.02 6.52 10.24
N TYR A 33 -2.05 5.74 9.16
CA TYR A 33 -1.96 4.28 9.25
C TYR A 33 -0.69 3.81 9.96
N LEU A 34 0.47 4.42 9.68
CA LEU A 34 1.73 4.05 10.35
C LEU A 34 1.78 4.53 11.81
N GLU A 35 1.14 5.65 12.14
CA GLU A 35 1.06 6.18 13.51
C GLU A 35 0.11 5.35 14.40
N GLU A 36 -0.93 4.77 13.84
CA GLU A 36 -1.89 3.89 14.53
C GLU A 36 -1.36 2.46 14.73
N ARG A 37 -0.22 2.11 14.13
CA ARG A 37 0.39 0.79 14.28
C ARG A 37 1.15 0.67 15.60
N HIS A 38 0.98 -0.48 16.25
CA HIS A 38 1.64 -0.84 17.51
C HIS A 38 2.55 -2.06 17.38
N ASP A 39 2.89 -2.45 16.15
CA ASP A 39 3.75 -3.58 15.84
C ASP A 39 5.18 -3.15 15.45
N GLY A 40 6.09 -4.13 15.35
CA GLY A 40 7.50 -3.91 15.02
C GLY A 40 7.91 -4.32 13.59
N ASP A 41 6.98 -4.72 12.71
CA ASP A 41 7.34 -5.20 11.38
C ASP A 41 7.67 -4.02 10.44
N PRO A 42 8.85 -4.04 9.76
CA PRO A 42 9.29 -2.96 8.89
C PRO A 42 8.51 -2.84 7.57
N ALA A 43 7.64 -3.79 7.23
CA ALA A 43 6.78 -3.70 6.05
C ALA A 43 5.81 -2.53 6.18
N ILE A 44 5.53 -1.85 5.07
CA ILE A 44 4.57 -0.73 5.06
C ILE A 44 3.17 -1.24 5.41
N PHE A 45 2.72 -2.34 4.80
CA PHE A 45 1.40 -2.93 5.05
C PHE A 45 1.53 -4.29 5.74
N VAL A 46 0.82 -4.44 6.85
CA VAL A 46 0.80 -5.65 7.68
C VAL A 46 -0.62 -6.19 7.88
N THR A 47 -0.70 -7.45 8.29
CA THR A 47 -1.92 -8.09 8.80
C THR A 47 -2.34 -7.54 10.16
N GLU A 48 -3.62 -7.66 10.51
CA GLU A 48 -4.19 -7.03 11.73
C GLU A 48 -4.04 -7.89 12.98
N ARG A 49 -4.34 -9.20 12.92
CA ARG A 49 -4.42 -10.08 14.10
C ARG A 49 -3.07 -10.60 14.61
N ASP A 50 -2.11 -10.69 13.71
CA ASP A 50 -0.74 -11.10 13.97
C ASP A 50 0.12 -10.32 12.96
N PRO A 51 0.63 -9.13 13.32
CA PRO A 51 1.23 -8.23 12.37
C PRO A 51 2.50 -8.80 11.72
N HIS A 52 2.38 -9.11 10.43
CA HIS A 52 3.48 -9.46 9.56
C HIS A 52 3.22 -8.91 8.16
N ARG A 53 4.28 -8.81 7.34
CA ARG A 53 4.17 -8.38 5.94
C ARG A 53 3.00 -9.05 5.21
N MET A 54 2.07 -8.22 4.75
CA MET A 54 0.92 -8.70 4.00
C MET A 54 1.34 -9.32 2.66
N SER A 55 0.82 -10.50 2.35
CA SER A 55 1.04 -11.16 1.05
C SER A 55 0.31 -10.43 -0.09
N ILE A 56 0.81 -10.61 -1.31
CA ILE A 56 0.16 -10.08 -2.52
C ILE A 56 -1.26 -10.64 -2.66
N ALA A 57 -1.49 -11.91 -2.30
CA ALA A 57 -2.81 -12.54 -2.36
C ALA A 57 -3.81 -11.90 -1.38
N GLN A 58 -3.40 -11.67 -0.12
CA GLN A 58 -4.22 -10.99 0.88
C GLN A 58 -4.55 -9.55 0.44
N MET A 59 -3.57 -8.81 -0.08
CA MET A 59 -3.81 -7.46 -0.57
C MET A 59 -4.83 -7.43 -1.72
N ARG A 60 -4.73 -8.36 -2.68
CA ARG A 60 -5.73 -8.50 -3.75
C ARG A 60 -7.12 -8.84 -3.21
N TYR A 61 -7.20 -9.72 -2.21
CA TYR A 61 -8.46 -10.06 -1.55
C TYR A 61 -9.12 -8.85 -0.89
N ILE A 62 -8.34 -8.02 -0.17
CA ILE A 62 -8.83 -6.78 0.45
C ILE A 62 -9.35 -5.80 -0.61
N ILE A 63 -8.59 -5.59 -1.70
CA ILE A 63 -9.01 -4.72 -2.81
C ILE A 63 -10.32 -5.20 -3.42
N ARG A 64 -10.47 -6.52 -3.65
CA ARG A 64 -11.73 -7.09 -4.16
C ARG A 64 -12.90 -6.78 -3.22
N ARG A 65 -12.73 -7.02 -1.92
CA ARG A 65 -13.76 -6.73 -0.91
C ARG A 65 -14.14 -5.25 -0.85
N ILE A 66 -13.23 -4.33 -1.13
CA ILE A 66 -13.53 -2.89 -1.22
C ILE A 66 -14.30 -2.59 -2.51
N SER A 67 -13.86 -3.15 -3.64
CA SER A 67 -14.54 -3.03 -4.94
C SER A 67 -15.99 -3.49 -4.87
N ASP A 68 -16.22 -4.66 -4.26
CA ASP A 68 -17.55 -5.25 -4.10
C ASP A 68 -18.46 -4.34 -3.25
N ARG A 69 -17.93 -3.80 -2.14
CA ARG A 69 -18.66 -2.86 -1.26
C ARG A 69 -18.96 -1.53 -1.93
N ALA A 70 -18.08 -1.08 -2.84
CA ALA A 70 -18.25 0.14 -3.60
C ALA A 70 -19.11 -0.05 -4.86
N MET A 71 -19.65 -1.25 -5.10
CA MET A 71 -20.42 -1.61 -6.31
C MET A 71 -19.67 -1.29 -7.62
N ILE A 72 -18.34 -1.37 -7.59
CA ILE A 72 -17.52 -1.16 -8.78
C ILE A 72 -17.58 -2.45 -9.61
N ASN A 73 -18.48 -2.50 -10.59
CA ASN A 73 -18.69 -3.63 -11.50
C ASN A 73 -17.54 -3.82 -12.52
N LYS A 74 -16.39 -3.17 -12.32
CA LYS A 74 -15.24 -3.18 -13.24
C LYS A 74 -14.05 -3.86 -12.58
N THR A 75 -13.61 -5.01 -13.08
CA THR A 75 -12.48 -5.82 -12.56
C THR A 75 -11.18 -5.04 -12.29
N ILE A 76 -10.93 -4.59 -11.06
CA ILE A 76 -9.76 -3.75 -10.75
C ILE A 76 -8.45 -4.57 -10.91
N HIS A 77 -7.62 -4.19 -11.88
CA HIS A 77 -6.26 -4.70 -12.04
C HIS A 77 -5.26 -3.61 -11.63
N PRO A 78 -4.13 -3.96 -10.99
CA PRO A 78 -3.05 -3.01 -10.68
C PRO A 78 -2.52 -2.27 -11.92
N HIS A 79 -2.63 -2.88 -13.08
CA HIS A 79 -2.32 -2.30 -14.39
C HIS A 79 -3.61 -2.07 -15.15
N ARG A 80 -4.29 -0.95 -14.88
CA ARG A 80 -5.28 -0.39 -15.79
C ARG A 80 -4.71 0.91 -16.35
N THR A 81 -4.27 0.85 -17.60
CA THR A 81 -4.28 2.02 -18.48
C THR A 81 -5.70 2.24 -18.97
#